data_AF-A0A661DJY1-F1
#
_entry.id   AF-A0A661DJY1-F1
#
_cell.length_a   1.000
_cell.length_b   1.000
_cell.length_c   1.000
_cell.angle_alpha   90.00
_cell.angle_beta   90.00
_cell.angle_gamma   90.00
#
_symmetry.space_group_name_H-M   'P 1'
#
loop_
_entity.id
_entity.type
_entity.pdbx_description
1 polymer ?
#
loop_
_entity_poly.entity_id
_entity_poly.type
_entity_poly.pdbx_seq_one_letter_code
_entity_poly.pdbx_strand_id
1 'polypeptide(L)'
;MKTNFTLSQLAEGVRRRSLGADTPRLSKKWNATGLLEGLKGMGKDNMSRLLENQAAELLKETNALSTGGAGLTSSGKIAGFTNVAFPIVRRVFAGLIANEIVSVQPMSLPTGLLFYLDYTYGSSVGGDAGTTANQFAVTAVTDPSTYTSQDSVYNNPRGVGVRSGSLATGGQYDLAGHGYSKVHKQARDLTGTVDSVGYWATGSVWTTGTAATVATAADFTGFNARYAMYDANVERDLTDGLLDYSFMFMSASTFTQGITGTDLNNINQIAITGFGPGPAGSEAEWGEKYQGGRGVLNLRKLTQRGDWNATTGLFEPNPLNGSHLLFVLRIANAGTNPQPAGAVVTGSAVIADALSVNSDGSTLTIPSFESDFAVDSSPRIPEVDIRIESTSVTAQTRKLRARWSP
;
A
#
# COMPACT_ATOMS: atom_id res chain seq x y z
N MET A 1 99.44 41.63 -38.77
CA MET A 1 98.01 41.43 -39.11
C MET A 1 97.91 40.23 -40.07
N LYS A 2 97.75 39.05 -39.48
CA LYS A 2 97.55 37.70 -40.05
C LYS A 2 97.40 36.81 -38.82
N THR A 3 96.20 36.36 -38.47
CA THR A 3 96.04 35.45 -37.32
C THR A 3 96.27 34.03 -37.81
N ASN A 4 97.55 33.62 -37.83
CA ASN A 4 97.95 32.25 -38.17
C ASN A 4 97.59 31.33 -36.99
N PHE A 5 96.60 30.45 -37.17
CA PHE A 5 96.34 29.36 -36.23
C PHE A 5 97.49 28.35 -36.28
N THR A 6 98.04 27.99 -35.11
CA THR A 6 99.11 26.99 -35.05
C THR A 6 98.52 25.57 -35.01
N LEU A 7 99.19 24.61 -35.66
CA LEU A 7 98.79 23.19 -35.65
C LEU A 7 98.65 22.64 -34.21
N SER A 8 99.42 23.20 -33.28
CA SER A 8 99.39 22.88 -31.85
C SER A 8 98.07 23.27 -31.17
N GLN A 9 97.46 24.40 -31.56
CA GLN A 9 96.17 24.86 -31.04
C GLN A 9 94.97 24.09 -31.64
N LEU A 10 95.13 23.50 -32.82
CA LEU A 10 94.14 22.56 -33.40
C LEU A 10 94.28 21.12 -32.87
N ALA A 11 95.42 20.78 -32.24
CA ALA A 11 95.70 19.45 -31.70
C ALA A 11 95.59 19.38 -30.17
N GLU A 12 95.28 20.49 -29.50
CA GLU A 12 95.03 20.53 -28.07
C GLU A 12 93.65 19.90 -27.77
N GLY A 13 93.66 18.71 -27.17
CA GLY A 13 92.45 17.92 -26.86
C GLY A 13 92.34 16.61 -27.65
N VAL A 14 93.03 16.48 -28.79
CA VAL A 14 93.25 15.19 -29.46
C VAL A 14 94.57 14.61 -28.95
N ARG A 15 94.63 14.28 -27.65
CA ARG A 15 95.63 13.34 -27.14
C ARG A 15 95.43 12.05 -27.93
N ARG A 16 96.29 11.82 -28.92
CA ARG A 16 96.33 10.64 -29.78
C ARG A 16 96.41 9.40 -28.89
N ARG A 17 95.26 8.80 -28.57
CA ARG A 17 95.18 7.39 -28.18
C ARG A 17 95.74 6.63 -29.38
N SER A 18 96.87 5.94 -29.23
CA SER A 18 97.64 5.42 -30.36
C SER A 18 96.80 4.39 -31.14
N LEU A 19 96.24 4.82 -32.28
CA LEU A 19 95.35 4.02 -33.13
C LEU A 19 96.00 2.71 -33.62
N GLY A 20 97.32 2.65 -33.70
CA GLY A 20 98.06 1.44 -34.07
C GLY A 20 98.09 0.36 -32.99
N ALA A 21 98.13 0.73 -31.71
CA ALA A 21 98.27 -0.24 -30.61
C ALA A 21 96.93 -0.82 -30.14
N ASP A 22 95.83 -0.07 -30.25
CA ASP A 22 94.50 -0.51 -29.78
C ASP A 22 93.78 -1.45 -30.77
N THR A 23 94.06 -1.34 -32.07
CA THR A 23 93.40 -2.13 -33.12
C THR A 23 93.54 -3.66 -32.94
N PRO A 24 94.75 -4.23 -32.72
CA PRO A 24 94.87 -5.68 -32.50
C PRO A 24 94.22 -6.15 -31.19
N ARG A 25 94.17 -5.29 -30.17
CA ARG A 25 93.52 -5.61 -28.89
C ARG A 25 91.99 -5.65 -29.04
N LEU A 26 91.41 -4.66 -29.72
CA LEU A 26 89.96 -4.59 -29.97
C LEU A 26 89.50 -5.72 -30.90
N SER A 27 90.27 -5.99 -31.97
CA SER A 27 89.94 -7.09 -32.86
C SER A 27 90.03 -8.43 -32.13
N LYS A 28 91.00 -8.67 -31.23
CA LYS A 28 91.04 -9.88 -30.40
C LYS A 28 89.84 -9.99 -29.45
N LYS A 29 89.45 -8.89 -28.78
CA LYS A 29 88.31 -8.83 -27.84
C LYS A 29 87.00 -9.22 -28.53
N TRP A 30 86.67 -8.56 -29.64
CA TRP A 30 85.41 -8.77 -30.36
C TRP A 30 85.41 -10.00 -31.27
N ASN A 31 86.59 -10.55 -31.60
CA ASN A 31 86.67 -11.85 -32.28
C ASN A 31 86.32 -13.01 -31.33
N ALA A 32 86.56 -12.87 -30.03
CA ALA A 32 86.17 -13.88 -29.04
C ALA A 32 84.64 -14.00 -28.90
N THR A 33 83.88 -12.95 -29.24
CA THR A 33 82.41 -12.97 -29.18
C THR A 33 81.77 -13.51 -30.46
N GLY A 34 82.56 -13.92 -31.46
CA GLY A 34 82.07 -14.43 -32.76
C GLY A 34 81.49 -13.38 -33.71
N LEU A 35 81.24 -12.15 -33.24
CA LEU A 35 80.62 -11.05 -34.02
C LEU A 35 81.50 -10.52 -35.16
N LEU A 36 82.76 -10.92 -35.21
CA LEU A 36 83.72 -10.58 -36.27
C LEU A 36 84.06 -11.77 -37.18
N GLU A 37 83.31 -12.87 -37.10
CA GLU A 37 83.49 -14.02 -37.97
C GLU A 37 83.13 -13.67 -39.43
N GLY A 38 83.90 -14.19 -40.39
CA GLY A 38 83.72 -13.90 -41.82
C GLY A 38 84.34 -12.59 -42.33
N LEU A 39 84.74 -11.66 -41.45
CA LEU A 39 85.39 -10.40 -41.81
C LEU A 39 86.93 -10.52 -41.80
N LYS A 40 87.62 -10.06 -42.85
CA LYS A 40 89.09 -10.09 -42.97
C LYS A 40 89.67 -8.68 -43.17
N GLY A 41 90.91 -8.49 -42.69
CA GLY A 41 91.67 -7.25 -42.89
C GLY A 41 90.98 -6.00 -42.31
N MET A 42 91.04 -4.89 -43.06
CA MET A 42 90.57 -3.56 -42.62
C MET A 42 89.10 -3.51 -42.19
N GLY A 43 88.23 -4.34 -42.79
CA GLY A 43 86.80 -4.40 -42.43
C GLY A 43 86.58 -4.93 -41.01
N LYS A 44 87.40 -5.89 -40.58
CA LYS A 44 87.38 -6.43 -39.22
C LYS A 44 87.79 -5.37 -38.20
N ASP A 45 88.83 -4.60 -38.54
CA ASP A 45 89.36 -3.56 -37.66
C ASP A 45 88.36 -2.41 -37.50
N ASN A 46 87.71 -1.96 -38.58
CA ASN A 46 86.69 -0.91 -38.52
C ASN A 46 85.45 -1.36 -37.74
N MET A 47 84.97 -2.59 -37.97
CA MET A 47 83.82 -3.13 -37.23
C MET A 47 84.14 -3.29 -35.74
N SER A 48 85.34 -3.75 -35.39
CA SER A 48 85.75 -3.87 -33.99
C SER A 48 85.73 -2.54 -33.24
N ARG A 49 85.99 -1.43 -33.94
CA ARG A 49 85.91 -0.07 -33.36
C ARG A 49 84.48 0.42 -33.23
N LEU A 50 83.62 0.16 -34.22
CA LEU A 50 82.21 0.52 -34.13
C LEU A 50 81.53 -0.21 -32.98
N LEU A 51 81.78 -1.52 -32.83
CA LEU A 51 81.27 -2.32 -31.72
C LEU A 51 81.79 -1.81 -30.37
N GLU A 52 83.05 -1.41 -30.27
CA GLU A 52 83.57 -0.81 -29.04
C GLU A 52 82.88 0.51 -28.72
N ASN A 53 82.66 1.38 -29.71
CA ASN A 53 81.97 2.65 -29.50
C ASN A 53 80.50 2.45 -29.12
N GLN A 54 79.80 1.51 -29.78
CA GLN A 54 78.42 1.17 -29.45
C GLN A 54 78.32 0.54 -28.06
N ALA A 55 79.22 -0.37 -27.70
CA ALA A 55 79.25 -0.96 -26.37
C ALA A 55 79.58 0.09 -25.30
N ALA A 56 80.47 1.04 -25.59
CA ALA A 56 80.81 2.13 -24.68
C ALA A 56 79.61 3.06 -24.46
N GLU A 57 78.87 3.41 -25.50
CA GLU A 57 77.62 4.19 -25.35
C GLU A 57 76.54 3.37 -24.65
N LEU A 58 76.34 2.09 -24.99
CA LEU A 58 75.36 1.23 -24.31
C LEU A 58 75.70 1.02 -22.83
N LEU A 59 76.98 0.88 -22.45
CA LEU A 59 77.41 0.87 -21.05
C LEU A 59 77.24 2.24 -20.38
N LYS A 60 77.36 3.34 -21.11
CA LYS A 60 77.11 4.69 -20.57
C LYS A 60 75.61 4.92 -20.36
N GLU A 61 74.77 4.43 -21.27
CA GLU A 61 73.31 4.39 -21.15
C GLU A 61 72.88 3.45 -20.01
N THR A 62 73.52 2.30 -19.88
CA THR A 62 73.25 1.31 -18.81
C THR A 62 73.78 1.79 -17.46
N ASN A 63 74.93 2.46 -17.38
CA ASN A 63 75.41 3.05 -16.11
C ASN A 63 74.66 4.33 -15.72
N ALA A 64 73.99 5.01 -16.67
CA ALA A 64 72.97 5.98 -16.31
C ALA A 64 71.75 5.27 -15.68
N LEU A 65 71.44 4.03 -16.08
CA LEU A 65 70.45 3.12 -15.50
C LEU A 65 70.96 2.39 -14.25
N SER A 66 70.75 2.98 -13.07
CA SER A 66 70.68 2.28 -11.77
C SER A 66 72.00 1.89 -11.09
N THR A 67 72.71 2.90 -10.57
CA THR A 67 73.45 2.73 -9.30
C THR A 67 72.74 3.56 -8.23
N GLY A 68 72.04 2.85 -7.35
CA GLY A 68 71.05 3.39 -6.44
C GLY A 68 71.60 4.26 -5.31
N GLY A 69 70.70 5.07 -4.76
CA GLY A 69 70.94 5.89 -3.58
C GLY A 69 69.92 7.03 -3.53
N ALA A 70 69.02 6.94 -2.57
CA ALA A 70 67.92 7.87 -2.28
C ALA A 70 68.12 9.34 -2.73
N GLY A 71 67.18 9.84 -3.52
CA GLY A 71 66.90 11.27 -3.59
C GLY A 71 67.34 11.99 -4.86
N LEU A 72 66.33 12.38 -5.63
CA LEU A 72 66.26 13.59 -6.45
C LEU A 72 67.10 13.64 -7.75
N THR A 73 66.34 13.53 -8.85
CA THR A 73 66.59 14.13 -10.18
C THR A 73 67.59 13.43 -11.11
N SER A 74 67.09 12.45 -11.89
CA SER A 74 67.68 12.14 -13.20
C SER A 74 66.77 12.72 -14.30
N SER A 75 67.13 13.87 -14.84
CA SER A 75 66.48 14.44 -16.03
C SER A 75 66.94 13.65 -17.26
N GLY A 76 66.00 13.02 -17.96
CA GLY A 76 66.28 12.30 -19.22
C GLY A 76 66.36 10.77 -19.08
N LYS A 77 65.28 10.13 -18.64
CA LYS A 77 65.00 8.74 -18.96
C LYS A 77 63.55 8.57 -19.33
N ILE A 78 63.32 7.86 -20.42
CA ILE A 78 62.04 7.28 -20.83
C ILE A 78 61.34 6.77 -19.57
N ALA A 79 60.25 7.45 -19.20
CA ALA A 79 59.41 7.03 -18.10
C ALA A 79 58.79 5.69 -18.50
N GLY A 80 59.38 4.59 -18.01
CA GLY A 80 58.69 3.31 -18.02
C GLY A 80 57.34 3.51 -17.33
N PHE A 81 56.26 3.06 -17.96
CA PHE A 81 54.92 3.17 -17.39
C PHE A 81 54.91 2.52 -16.00
N THR A 82 54.98 3.32 -14.93
CA THR A 82 54.63 2.85 -13.60
C THR A 82 53.12 2.64 -13.60
N ASN A 83 52.70 1.38 -13.77
CA ASN A 83 51.31 1.00 -13.58
C ASN A 83 50.94 1.20 -12.11
N VAL A 84 50.42 2.38 -11.77
CA VAL A 84 49.71 2.61 -10.51
C VAL A 84 48.31 2.06 -10.70
N ALA A 85 48.11 0.78 -10.36
CA ALA A 85 46.79 0.17 -10.39
C ALA A 85 46.02 0.60 -9.14
N PHE A 86 44.98 1.41 -9.33
CA PHE A 86 44.02 1.67 -8.26
C PHE A 86 43.24 0.38 -7.95
N PRO A 87 43.10 -0.01 -6.67
CA PRO A 87 42.26 -1.15 -6.30
C PRO A 87 40.84 -0.92 -6.84
N ILE A 88 40.37 -1.84 -7.69
CA ILE A 88 39.01 -1.74 -8.23
C ILE A 88 38.05 -2.22 -7.15
N VAL A 89 37.12 -1.36 -6.76
CA VAL A 89 36.03 -1.71 -5.85
C VAL A 89 35.05 -2.62 -6.59
N ARG A 90 34.78 -3.80 -6.02
CA ARG A 90 33.71 -4.68 -6.48
C ARG A 90 32.39 -4.21 -5.87
N ARG A 91 31.29 -4.29 -6.65
CA ARG A 91 29.94 -4.02 -6.15
C ARG A 91 29.62 -4.99 -5.00
N VAL A 92 29.14 -4.46 -3.86
CA VAL A 92 28.62 -5.28 -2.75
C VAL A 92 27.19 -5.71 -3.07
N PHE A 93 26.88 -6.99 -2.93
CA PHE A 93 25.51 -7.48 -3.08
C PHE A 93 24.71 -7.14 -1.82
N ALA A 94 23.52 -6.56 -2.00
CA ALA A 94 22.62 -6.29 -0.89
C ALA A 94 22.13 -7.60 -0.25
N GLY A 95 21.97 -7.61 1.07
CA GLY A 95 21.32 -8.72 1.79
C GLY A 95 19.84 -8.84 1.41
N LEU A 96 19.32 -10.06 1.39
CA LEU A 96 17.91 -10.34 1.11
C LEU A 96 17.15 -10.51 2.43
N ILE A 97 16.14 -9.66 2.69
CA ILE A 97 15.24 -9.76 3.86
C ILE A 97 14.04 -10.68 3.61
N ALA A 98 13.98 -11.33 2.44
CA ALA A 98 12.78 -12.04 2.01
C ALA A 98 12.31 -13.12 3.01
N ASN A 99 13.23 -13.82 3.68
CA ASN A 99 12.88 -14.84 4.68
C ASN A 99 12.48 -14.27 6.05
N GLU A 100 12.71 -12.98 6.30
CA GLU A 100 12.37 -12.34 7.59
C GLU A 100 10.95 -11.75 7.60
N ILE A 101 10.39 -11.46 6.41
CA ILE A 101 9.05 -10.86 6.26
C ILE A 101 7.95 -11.89 5.95
N VAL A 102 8.31 -13.11 5.54
CA VAL A 102 7.33 -14.18 5.29
C VAL A 102 7.76 -15.46 5.99
N SER A 103 6.81 -16.17 6.60
CA SER A 103 7.03 -17.51 7.10
C SER A 103 7.13 -18.49 5.94
N VAL A 104 8.18 -19.32 5.91
CA VAL A 104 8.31 -20.39 4.92
C VAL A 104 7.89 -21.72 5.54
N GLN A 105 6.92 -22.39 4.92
CA GLN A 105 6.59 -23.77 5.22
C GLN A 105 7.24 -24.66 4.14
N PRO A 106 8.33 -25.40 4.46
CA PRO A 106 9.02 -26.21 3.45
C PRO A 106 8.12 -27.32 2.92
N MET A 107 8.11 -27.50 1.60
CA MET A 107 7.28 -28.50 0.91
C MET A 107 8.09 -29.74 0.50
N SER A 108 7.57 -30.93 0.79
CA SER A 108 8.15 -32.21 0.36
C SER A 108 7.58 -32.70 -0.99
N LEU A 109 6.36 -32.29 -1.35
CA LEU A 109 5.71 -32.61 -2.62
C LEU A 109 5.55 -31.35 -3.50
N PRO A 110 5.51 -31.47 -4.85
CA PRO A 110 5.33 -30.33 -5.75
C PRO A 110 4.02 -29.55 -5.59
N THR A 111 3.04 -30.15 -4.91
CA THR A 111 1.73 -29.56 -4.63
C THR A 111 1.45 -29.57 -3.13
N GLY A 112 0.94 -28.45 -2.63
CA GLY A 112 0.44 -28.30 -1.27
C GLY A 112 -1.05 -28.02 -1.30
N LEU A 113 -1.78 -28.53 -0.31
CA LEU A 113 -3.17 -28.18 -0.06
C LEU A 113 -3.24 -27.32 1.19
N LEU A 114 -3.88 -26.15 1.09
CA LEU A 114 -4.23 -25.33 2.23
C LEU A 114 -5.71 -25.52 2.53
N PHE A 115 -6.02 -25.91 3.76
CA PHE A 115 -7.37 -25.93 4.30
C PHE A 115 -7.53 -24.76 5.25
N TYR A 116 -8.69 -24.10 5.17
CA TYR A 116 -9.07 -23.05 6.09
C TYR A 116 -10.54 -23.19 6.45
N LEU A 117 -10.87 -22.70 7.64
CA LEU A 117 -12.24 -22.60 8.11
C LEU A 117 -12.70 -21.16 7.88
N ASP A 118 -13.78 -21.02 7.14
CA ASP A 118 -14.47 -19.74 6.99
C ASP A 118 -15.82 -19.84 7.71
N TYR A 119 -16.06 -18.90 8.63
CA TYR A 119 -17.31 -18.82 9.35
C TYR A 119 -18.29 -18.00 8.52
N THR A 120 -19.41 -18.62 8.18
CA THR A 120 -20.42 -18.03 7.33
C THR A 120 -21.77 -17.95 8.04
N TYR A 121 -22.60 -16.99 7.66
CA TYR A 121 -23.96 -16.89 8.19
C TYR A 121 -24.79 -18.12 7.76
N GLY A 122 -25.43 -18.82 8.71
CA GLY A 122 -26.30 -19.96 8.38
C GLY A 122 -27.62 -19.52 7.74
N SER A 123 -28.12 -18.33 8.10
CA SER A 123 -29.33 -17.72 7.56
C SER A 123 -29.09 -16.28 7.13
N SER A 124 -30.00 -15.74 6.33
CA SER A 124 -30.01 -14.33 5.96
C SER A 124 -30.31 -13.44 7.18
N VAL A 125 -29.49 -12.43 7.42
CA VAL A 125 -29.55 -11.56 8.62
C VAL A 125 -29.46 -10.07 8.28
N GLY A 126 -30.10 -9.26 9.13
CA GLY A 126 -30.09 -7.79 9.04
C GLY A 126 -30.95 -7.23 7.91
N GLY A 127 -31.25 -5.94 7.99
CA GLY A 127 -32.06 -5.25 6.99
C GLY A 127 -33.48 -5.81 6.94
N ASP A 128 -33.95 -6.18 5.74
CA ASP A 128 -35.30 -6.69 5.51
C ASP A 128 -35.35 -8.25 5.46
N ALA A 129 -34.40 -8.90 6.14
CA ALA A 129 -34.23 -10.36 6.13
C ALA A 129 -35.52 -11.13 6.48
N GLY A 130 -35.79 -12.21 5.74
CA GLY A 130 -36.97 -13.06 5.96
C GLY A 130 -38.28 -12.49 5.41
N THR A 131 -38.24 -11.39 4.64
CA THR A 131 -39.40 -10.86 3.92
C THR A 131 -39.34 -11.20 2.43
N THR A 132 -40.50 -11.42 1.81
CA THR A 132 -40.60 -11.72 0.37
C THR A 132 -40.29 -10.50 -0.52
N ALA A 133 -40.34 -9.28 0.04
CA ALA A 133 -40.07 -8.05 -0.69
C ALA A 133 -39.55 -6.95 0.23
N ASN A 134 -38.45 -6.31 -0.19
CA ASN A 134 -38.03 -5.04 0.38
C ASN A 134 -39.07 -3.99 -0.03
N GLN A 135 -39.80 -3.40 0.92
CA GLN A 135 -40.90 -2.51 0.56
C GLN A 135 -40.42 -1.28 -0.19
N PHE A 136 -39.20 -0.82 0.14
CA PHE A 136 -38.74 0.54 -0.11
C PHE A 136 -37.24 0.62 -0.44
N ALA A 137 -36.60 -0.49 -0.84
CA ALA A 137 -35.23 -0.46 -1.32
C ALA A 137 -35.12 0.06 -2.74
N VAL A 138 -33.96 0.67 -3.00
CA VAL A 138 -33.47 1.14 -4.29
C VAL A 138 -33.42 0.02 -5.35
N THR A 139 -33.37 -1.25 -4.94
CA THR A 139 -33.40 -2.41 -5.84
C THR A 139 -34.30 -3.50 -5.27
N ALA A 140 -35.26 -3.98 -6.07
CA ALA A 140 -36.08 -5.13 -5.73
C ALA A 140 -35.21 -6.40 -5.79
N VAL A 141 -34.88 -6.93 -4.62
CA VAL A 141 -34.09 -8.16 -4.46
C VAL A 141 -34.93 -9.20 -3.73
N THR A 142 -34.88 -10.45 -4.21
CA THR A 142 -35.43 -11.60 -3.49
C THR A 142 -34.56 -11.87 -2.25
N ASP A 143 -35.14 -11.77 -1.05
CA ASP A 143 -34.45 -11.81 0.24
C ASP A 143 -33.47 -10.62 0.48
N PRO A 144 -34.01 -9.42 0.77
CA PRO A 144 -33.24 -8.19 0.96
C PRO A 144 -32.55 -8.10 2.33
N SER A 145 -31.80 -9.14 2.67
CA SER A 145 -30.97 -9.16 3.86
C SER A 145 -29.70 -8.36 3.68
N THR A 146 -29.19 -7.80 4.78
CA THR A 146 -27.89 -7.11 4.77
C THR A 146 -26.75 -8.10 4.55
N TYR A 147 -26.83 -9.28 5.16
CA TYR A 147 -25.92 -10.39 4.91
C TYR A 147 -26.75 -11.62 4.55
N THR A 148 -26.41 -12.26 3.44
CA THR A 148 -27.09 -13.46 2.97
C THR A 148 -26.49 -14.71 3.60
N SER A 149 -27.26 -15.81 3.64
CA SER A 149 -26.70 -17.11 4.03
C SER A 149 -25.45 -17.43 3.21
N GLN A 150 -24.44 -18.00 3.87
CA GLN A 150 -23.11 -18.33 3.35
C GLN A 150 -22.18 -17.14 3.11
N ASP A 151 -22.58 -15.89 3.35
CA ASP A 151 -21.63 -14.78 3.37
C ASP A 151 -20.65 -14.97 4.55
N SER A 152 -19.37 -14.65 4.32
CA SER A 152 -18.35 -14.77 5.37
C SER A 152 -18.51 -13.65 6.38
N VAL A 153 -18.41 -14.02 7.67
CA VAL A 153 -18.46 -13.08 8.79
C VAL A 153 -17.22 -12.18 8.83
N TYR A 154 -16.09 -12.67 8.31
CA TYR A 154 -14.78 -12.05 8.50
C TYR A 154 -14.21 -11.43 7.24
N ASN A 155 -14.50 -12.00 6.07
CA ASN A 155 -13.79 -11.62 4.86
C ASN A 155 -14.71 -11.36 3.69
N ASN A 156 -14.35 -10.36 2.89
CA ASN A 156 -14.96 -10.10 1.61
C ASN A 156 -13.86 -9.71 0.61
N PRO A 157 -13.73 -10.38 -0.55
CA PRO A 157 -14.45 -11.57 -1.00
C PRO A 157 -14.11 -12.85 -0.21
N ARG A 158 -15.07 -13.77 -0.10
CA ARG A 158 -14.90 -15.06 0.60
C ARG A 158 -13.97 -16.04 -0.14
N GLY A 159 -13.39 -16.97 0.62
CA GLY A 159 -12.69 -18.13 0.08
C GLY A 159 -11.48 -17.83 -0.82
N VAL A 160 -11.38 -18.53 -1.95
CA VAL A 160 -10.27 -18.35 -2.92
C VAL A 160 -10.18 -16.91 -3.48
N GLY A 161 -11.28 -16.14 -3.41
CA GLY A 161 -11.33 -14.74 -3.79
C GLY A 161 -10.36 -13.86 -3.00
N VAL A 162 -9.95 -14.27 -1.80
CA VAL A 162 -8.96 -13.55 -0.98
C VAL A 162 -7.61 -13.37 -1.71
N ARG A 163 -7.33 -14.21 -2.72
CA ARG A 163 -6.14 -14.07 -3.57
C ARG A 163 -6.08 -12.76 -4.35
N SER A 164 -7.21 -12.12 -4.63
CA SER A 164 -7.25 -10.78 -5.25
C SER A 164 -7.14 -9.63 -4.23
N GLY A 165 -7.02 -9.95 -2.94
CA GLY A 165 -7.08 -9.00 -1.83
C GLY A 165 -8.31 -9.25 -0.96
N SER A 166 -8.19 -8.94 0.33
CA SER A 166 -9.30 -8.88 1.29
C SER A 166 -9.61 -7.41 1.53
N LEU A 167 -10.89 -7.02 1.42
CA LEU A 167 -11.33 -5.63 1.63
C LEU A 167 -11.42 -5.26 3.12
N ALA A 168 -11.26 -6.23 4.04
CA ALA A 168 -11.38 -6.04 5.50
C ALA A 168 -12.71 -5.38 5.95
N THR A 169 -13.74 -5.47 5.12
CA THR A 169 -15.05 -4.86 5.33
C THR A 169 -16.11 -5.87 5.82
N GLY A 170 -15.68 -7.08 6.19
CA GLY A 170 -16.56 -8.14 6.70
C GLY A 170 -16.84 -7.96 8.18
N GLY A 171 -18.11 -8.08 8.59
CA GLY A 171 -18.60 -8.17 9.99
C GLY A 171 -17.72 -7.54 11.06
N GLN A 172 -16.78 -8.33 11.62
CA GLN A 172 -15.89 -7.91 12.71
C GLN A 172 -14.94 -6.75 12.34
N TYR A 173 -14.49 -6.70 11.10
CA TYR A 173 -13.49 -5.74 10.62
C TYR A 173 -14.09 -4.45 10.08
N ASP A 174 -15.41 -4.40 9.89
CA ASP A 174 -16.15 -3.23 9.38
C ASP A 174 -16.22 -2.04 10.37
N LEU A 175 -15.48 -2.10 11.48
CA LEU A 175 -15.48 -1.08 12.55
C LEU A 175 -16.88 -0.76 13.13
N ALA A 176 -17.90 -1.53 12.74
CA ALA A 176 -19.26 -1.42 13.19
C ALA A 176 -19.44 -2.02 14.59
N GLY A 177 -18.44 -2.71 15.16
CA GLY A 177 -18.51 -3.34 16.47
C GLY A 177 -18.99 -4.80 16.40
N HIS A 178 -19.74 -5.26 17.39
CA HIS A 178 -20.04 -6.69 17.59
C HIS A 178 -21.44 -7.13 17.13
N GLY A 179 -22.24 -6.22 16.57
CA GLY A 179 -23.63 -6.53 16.21
C GLY A 179 -23.80 -7.36 14.93
N TYR A 180 -22.71 -7.76 14.26
CA TYR A 180 -22.75 -8.79 13.20
C TYR A 180 -23.20 -10.17 13.74
N SER A 181 -23.07 -10.39 15.05
CA SER A 181 -23.48 -11.63 15.73
C SER A 181 -24.79 -11.52 16.52
N LYS A 182 -25.38 -10.32 16.56
CA LYS A 182 -26.60 -10.04 17.32
C LYS A 182 -27.84 -10.12 16.43
N VAL A 183 -29.00 -10.32 17.05
CA VAL A 183 -30.27 -10.31 16.33
C VAL A 183 -30.63 -8.87 15.94
N HIS A 184 -30.93 -8.69 14.67
CA HIS A 184 -31.47 -7.45 14.12
C HIS A 184 -32.97 -7.57 13.97
N LYS A 185 -33.70 -6.51 14.33
CA LYS A 185 -35.13 -6.39 14.09
C LYS A 185 -35.39 -5.17 13.23
N GLN A 186 -36.35 -5.32 12.32
CA GLN A 186 -36.70 -4.34 11.32
C GLN A 186 -38.00 -3.61 11.68
N ALA A 187 -38.11 -2.36 11.24
CA ALA A 187 -39.35 -1.60 11.14
C ALA A 187 -39.45 -0.97 9.76
N ARG A 188 -40.64 -0.97 9.17
CA ARG A 188 -40.90 -0.55 7.77
C ARG A 188 -41.67 0.76 7.68
N ASP A 189 -42.07 1.29 8.83
CA ASP A 189 -42.99 2.39 9.04
C ASP A 189 -42.41 3.41 10.04
N LEU A 190 -41.08 3.57 10.05
CA LEU A 190 -40.44 4.61 10.85
C LEU A 190 -40.85 5.97 10.29
N THR A 191 -41.33 6.83 11.20
CA THR A 191 -41.83 8.17 10.82
C THR A 191 -40.67 9.13 10.60
N GLY A 192 -40.53 9.60 9.36
CA GLY A 192 -39.60 10.66 8.97
C GLY A 192 -40.30 12.01 8.73
N THR A 193 -39.51 13.07 8.62
CA THR A 193 -39.99 14.40 8.24
C THR A 193 -39.11 14.98 7.13
N VAL A 194 -39.68 15.78 6.23
CA VAL A 194 -38.91 16.39 5.12
C VAL A 194 -37.80 17.30 5.62
N ASP A 195 -38.02 17.95 6.78
CA ASP A 195 -37.04 18.85 7.40
C ASP A 195 -35.92 18.13 8.14
N SER A 196 -36.02 16.81 8.28
CA SER A 196 -35.01 16.00 8.96
C SER A 196 -33.85 15.57 8.08
N VAL A 197 -33.93 15.78 6.75
CA VAL A 197 -32.86 15.43 5.82
C VAL A 197 -32.32 16.69 5.15
N GLY A 198 -30.99 16.84 5.15
CA GLY A 198 -30.35 18.05 4.64
C GLY A 198 -28.84 18.09 4.85
N TYR A 199 -28.28 19.28 4.71
CA TYR A 199 -26.87 19.57 4.93
C TYR A 199 -26.69 20.99 5.49
N TRP A 200 -25.48 21.31 5.95
CA TRP A 200 -25.15 22.68 6.36
C TRP A 200 -24.59 23.49 5.19
N ALA A 201 -25.43 24.36 4.61
CA ALA A 201 -24.99 25.35 3.63
C ALA A 201 -24.04 26.36 4.30
N THR A 202 -23.00 26.78 3.58
CA THR A 202 -21.96 27.68 4.09
C THR A 202 -21.34 27.19 5.42
N GLY A 203 -21.33 25.88 5.64
CA GLY A 203 -20.72 25.21 6.79
C GLY A 203 -21.49 25.32 8.12
N SER A 204 -22.59 26.09 8.21
CA SER A 204 -23.31 26.29 9.48
C SER A 204 -24.82 26.47 9.38
N VAL A 205 -25.40 26.69 8.20
CA VAL A 205 -26.84 26.91 8.05
C VAL A 205 -27.53 25.63 7.58
N TRP A 206 -28.34 25.02 8.44
CA TRP A 206 -29.11 23.83 8.06
C TRP A 206 -30.07 24.14 6.91
N THR A 207 -29.94 23.39 5.83
CA THR A 207 -30.71 23.53 4.60
C THR A 207 -31.31 22.18 4.23
N THR A 208 -32.60 22.16 3.92
CA THR A 208 -33.38 20.97 3.58
C THR A 208 -33.90 21.05 2.14
N GLY A 209 -34.43 19.95 1.63
CA GLY A 209 -35.00 19.86 0.28
C GLY A 209 -34.26 18.90 -0.64
N THR A 210 -34.79 18.71 -1.84
CA THR A 210 -34.31 17.69 -2.81
C THR A 210 -32.90 17.96 -3.35
N ALA A 211 -32.46 19.22 -3.39
CA ALA A 211 -31.11 19.60 -3.82
C ALA A 211 -30.15 19.82 -2.63
N ALA A 212 -30.59 19.52 -1.40
CA ALA A 212 -29.83 19.78 -0.18
C ALA A 212 -28.84 18.64 0.12
N THR A 213 -27.82 18.51 -0.71
CA THR A 213 -26.74 17.52 -0.57
C THR A 213 -25.37 18.21 -0.49
N VAL A 214 -24.41 17.54 0.14
CA VAL A 214 -22.99 17.86 0.01
C VAL A 214 -22.51 17.25 -1.29
N ALA A 215 -22.42 18.08 -2.34
CA ALA A 215 -22.13 17.63 -3.71
C ALA A 215 -20.71 18.01 -4.19
N THR A 216 -20.05 18.95 -3.52
CA THR A 216 -18.71 19.39 -3.93
C THR A 216 -17.72 19.44 -2.77
N ALA A 217 -16.42 19.37 -3.07
CA ALA A 217 -15.37 19.52 -2.07
C ALA A 217 -15.43 20.87 -1.31
N ALA A 218 -16.02 21.91 -1.91
CA ALA A 218 -16.22 23.20 -1.23
C ALA A 218 -17.26 23.11 -0.10
N ASP A 219 -18.24 22.22 -0.24
CA ASP A 219 -19.27 21.96 0.76
C ASP A 219 -18.76 21.06 1.90
N PHE A 220 -17.61 20.37 1.71
CA PHE A 220 -16.92 19.57 2.73
C PHE A 220 -16.17 20.46 3.74
N THR A 221 -16.89 21.35 4.41
CA THR A 221 -16.34 22.27 5.41
C THR A 221 -17.29 22.41 6.61
N GLY A 222 -16.82 23.01 7.70
CA GLY A 222 -17.65 23.28 8.89
C GLY A 222 -18.28 22.03 9.48
N PHE A 223 -19.60 22.09 9.74
CA PHE A 223 -20.34 20.95 10.30
C PHE A 223 -20.42 19.75 9.36
N ASN A 224 -20.46 19.95 8.03
CA ASN A 224 -20.51 18.83 7.08
C ASN A 224 -19.27 17.93 7.24
N ALA A 225 -18.07 18.52 7.23
CA ALA A 225 -16.84 17.76 7.41
C ALA A 225 -16.70 17.19 8.84
N ARG A 226 -17.12 17.95 9.87
CA ARG A 226 -17.04 17.51 11.28
C ARG A 226 -17.88 16.26 11.55
N TYR A 227 -19.14 16.24 11.10
CA TYR A 227 -20.01 15.07 11.32
C TYR A 227 -19.70 13.91 10.37
N ALA A 228 -19.01 14.17 9.26
CA ALA A 228 -18.36 13.14 8.44
C ALA A 228 -17.00 12.66 9.00
N MET A 229 -16.61 13.10 10.21
CA MET A 229 -15.35 12.76 10.87
C MET A 229 -14.07 13.09 10.08
N TYR A 230 -14.15 14.02 9.14
CA TYR A 230 -13.07 14.33 8.20
C TYR A 230 -12.53 13.07 7.49
N ASP A 231 -13.42 12.15 7.11
CA ASP A 231 -13.02 10.92 6.43
C ASP A 231 -12.44 11.23 5.04
N ALA A 232 -11.13 10.98 4.89
CA ALA A 232 -10.39 11.27 3.67
C ALA A 232 -10.88 10.49 2.43
N ASN A 233 -11.52 9.32 2.61
CA ASN A 233 -12.11 8.61 1.48
C ASN A 233 -13.37 9.32 0.97
N VAL A 234 -14.21 9.80 1.90
CA VAL A 234 -15.42 10.57 1.57
C VAL A 234 -15.03 11.87 0.88
N GLU A 235 -14.03 12.59 1.40
CA GLU A 235 -13.52 13.82 0.79
C GLU A 235 -12.97 13.58 -0.62
N ARG A 236 -12.20 12.51 -0.80
CA ARG A 236 -11.62 12.16 -2.11
C ARG A 236 -12.69 11.79 -3.13
N ASP A 237 -13.61 10.90 -2.76
CA ASP A 237 -14.66 10.44 -3.69
C ASP A 237 -15.67 11.56 -4.00
N LEU A 238 -15.87 12.51 -3.08
CA LEU A 238 -16.62 13.75 -3.33
C LEU A 238 -15.86 14.68 -4.30
N THR A 239 -14.54 14.81 -4.15
CA THR A 239 -13.69 15.60 -5.07
C THR A 239 -13.66 15.00 -6.48
N ASP A 240 -13.65 13.67 -6.57
CA ASP A 240 -13.67 12.92 -7.83
C ASP A 240 -15.08 12.86 -8.46
N GLY A 241 -16.12 13.38 -7.79
CA GLY A 241 -17.50 13.34 -8.27
C GLY A 241 -18.04 11.91 -8.39
N LEU A 242 -17.79 11.06 -7.40
CA LEU A 242 -18.26 9.67 -7.38
C LEU A 242 -19.49 9.46 -6.47
N LEU A 243 -19.68 10.35 -5.49
CA LEU A 243 -20.79 10.32 -4.56
C LEU A 243 -21.13 11.73 -4.09
N ASP A 244 -22.39 11.90 -3.70
CA ASP A 244 -22.84 12.99 -2.85
C ASP A 244 -23.23 12.37 -1.49
N TYR A 245 -23.37 13.19 -0.45
CA TYR A 245 -23.92 12.71 0.81
C TYR A 245 -24.81 13.75 1.49
N SER A 246 -25.66 13.29 2.39
CA SER A 246 -26.52 14.14 3.19
C SER A 246 -26.66 13.61 4.61
N PHE A 247 -27.22 14.42 5.49
CA PHE A 247 -27.49 14.06 6.87
C PHE A 247 -28.97 13.84 7.07
N MET A 248 -29.31 12.86 7.90
CA MET A 248 -30.67 12.60 8.33
C MET A 248 -30.73 12.55 9.85
N PHE A 249 -31.68 13.28 10.42
CA PHE A 249 -32.03 13.21 11.83
C PHE A 249 -33.27 12.35 12.02
N MET A 250 -33.27 11.50 13.03
CA MET A 250 -34.50 10.83 13.45
C MET A 250 -34.54 10.78 14.97
N SER A 251 -35.71 11.01 15.55
CA SER A 251 -35.86 10.89 17.01
C SER A 251 -35.57 9.45 17.44
N ALA A 252 -34.80 9.28 18.51
CA ALA A 252 -34.49 7.97 19.08
C ALA A 252 -35.78 7.23 19.50
N SER A 253 -36.82 7.98 19.89
CA SER A 253 -38.14 7.46 20.21
C SER A 253 -38.86 6.80 19.03
N THR A 254 -38.57 7.21 17.79
CA THR A 254 -39.14 6.58 16.59
C THR A 254 -38.60 5.17 16.43
N PHE A 255 -37.30 4.98 16.68
CA PHE A 255 -36.67 3.66 16.67
C PHE A 255 -37.14 2.78 17.82
N THR A 256 -37.18 3.30 19.05
CA THR A 256 -37.59 2.47 20.20
C THR A 256 -39.08 2.08 20.16
N GLN A 257 -39.93 2.88 19.50
CA GLN A 257 -41.35 2.55 19.29
C GLN A 257 -41.58 1.65 18.08
N GLY A 258 -40.91 1.89 16.96
CA GLY A 258 -41.04 1.05 15.77
C GLY A 258 -40.34 -0.31 15.91
N ILE A 259 -39.22 -0.35 16.65
CA ILE A 259 -38.41 -1.54 16.91
C ILE A 259 -38.28 -1.70 18.43
N THR A 260 -39.21 -2.47 19.01
CA THR A 260 -39.22 -2.77 20.44
C THR A 260 -37.89 -3.41 20.86
N GLY A 261 -37.25 -2.85 21.88
CA GLY A 261 -35.98 -3.36 22.43
C GLY A 261 -34.72 -2.82 21.74
N THR A 262 -34.81 -1.82 20.86
CA THR A 262 -33.64 -1.20 20.23
C THR A 262 -32.55 -0.79 21.23
N ASP A 263 -31.31 -1.23 20.99
CA ASP A 263 -30.14 -0.84 21.78
C ASP A 263 -29.56 0.51 21.32
N LEU A 264 -29.89 1.58 22.04
CA LEU A 264 -29.37 2.92 21.78
C LEU A 264 -27.93 3.15 22.26
N ASN A 265 -27.27 2.18 22.89
CA ASN A 265 -25.84 2.26 23.21
C ASN A 265 -24.97 1.76 22.05
N ASN A 266 -25.51 0.89 21.20
CA ASN A 266 -24.84 0.35 20.01
C ASN A 266 -25.39 1.01 18.73
N ILE A 267 -25.29 2.34 18.65
CA ILE A 267 -25.82 3.14 17.54
C ILE A 267 -25.18 2.83 16.17
N ASN A 268 -23.97 2.30 16.17
CA ASN A 268 -23.27 1.81 14.98
C ASN A 268 -23.86 0.51 14.40
N GLN A 269 -24.90 -0.05 15.03
CA GLN A 269 -25.64 -1.21 14.53
C GLN A 269 -26.99 -0.86 13.93
N ILE A 270 -27.32 0.43 13.84
CA ILE A 270 -28.56 0.90 13.23
C ILE A 270 -28.32 1.11 11.74
N ALA A 271 -29.15 0.48 10.92
CA ALA A 271 -29.13 0.56 9.47
C ALA A 271 -30.44 1.17 8.96
N ILE A 272 -30.34 2.12 8.03
CA ILE A 272 -31.46 2.58 7.19
C ILE A 272 -31.40 1.78 5.88
N THR A 273 -32.50 1.13 5.53
CA THR A 273 -32.56 0.20 4.38
C THR A 273 -33.50 0.62 3.27
N GLY A 274 -34.31 1.65 3.48
CA GLY A 274 -35.18 2.15 2.42
C GLY A 274 -35.95 3.41 2.78
N PHE A 275 -36.43 4.08 1.73
CA PHE A 275 -37.32 5.23 1.79
C PHE A 275 -38.54 4.97 0.89
N GLY A 276 -39.73 5.13 1.45
CA GLY A 276 -40.99 4.83 0.80
C GLY A 276 -41.46 5.91 -0.17
N PRO A 277 -42.66 5.78 -0.74
CA PRO A 277 -43.13 6.62 -1.84
C PRO A 277 -43.33 8.08 -1.39
N GLY A 278 -42.27 8.87 -1.56
CA GLY A 278 -42.22 10.33 -1.57
C GLY A 278 -41.41 10.78 -2.80
N PRO A 279 -40.92 12.04 -2.91
CA PRO A 279 -39.91 12.36 -3.91
C PRO A 279 -38.70 11.44 -3.66
N ALA A 280 -38.57 10.40 -4.48
CA ALA A 280 -37.54 9.39 -4.32
C ALA A 280 -36.17 10.11 -4.37
N GLY A 281 -35.39 9.91 -3.32
CA GLY A 281 -34.01 10.33 -3.34
C GLY A 281 -33.22 9.44 -4.29
N SER A 282 -32.01 9.85 -4.57
CA SER A 282 -31.02 9.03 -5.27
C SER A 282 -30.11 8.35 -4.24
N GLU A 283 -30.64 7.95 -3.09
CA GLU A 283 -29.89 7.22 -2.07
C GLU A 283 -29.26 5.96 -2.66
N ALA A 284 -28.06 5.63 -2.17
CA ALA A 284 -27.34 4.48 -2.66
C ALA A 284 -26.44 3.90 -1.57
N GLU A 285 -26.14 2.60 -1.68
CA GLU A 285 -25.27 1.91 -0.73
C GLU A 285 -23.85 2.48 -0.79
N TRP A 286 -23.18 2.63 0.35
CA TRP A 286 -21.79 3.09 0.41
C TRP A 286 -20.79 2.16 -0.28
N GLY A 287 -21.14 0.87 -0.36
CA GLY A 287 -20.31 -0.17 -0.99
C GLY A 287 -19.13 -0.61 -0.11
N GLU A 288 -18.49 -1.69 -0.55
CA GLU A 288 -17.53 -2.46 0.24
C GLU A 288 -16.23 -1.71 0.58
N LYS A 289 -15.94 -0.60 -0.10
CA LYS A 289 -14.81 0.28 0.26
C LYS A 289 -15.03 0.98 1.60
N TYR A 290 -16.29 1.21 1.95
CA TYR A 290 -16.68 2.02 3.10
C TYR A 290 -17.27 1.20 4.24
N GLN A 291 -18.20 0.30 3.91
CA GLN A 291 -18.79 -0.62 4.87
C GLN A 291 -19.35 -1.88 4.22
N GLY A 292 -19.55 -2.91 5.04
CA GLY A 292 -20.03 -4.21 4.59
C GLY A 292 -21.53 -4.34 4.75
N GLY A 293 -22.13 -5.14 3.86
CA GLY A 293 -23.55 -5.45 3.89
C GLY A 293 -24.36 -4.72 2.82
N ARG A 294 -25.34 -5.43 2.27
CA ARG A 294 -26.23 -4.95 1.21
C ARG A 294 -27.38 -4.12 1.80
N GLY A 295 -27.91 -3.22 0.99
CA GLY A 295 -29.06 -2.38 1.33
C GLY A 295 -28.82 -1.33 2.41
N VAL A 296 -27.59 -1.14 2.90
CA VAL A 296 -27.31 -0.16 3.97
C VAL A 296 -27.02 1.22 3.37
N LEU A 297 -27.93 2.16 3.62
CA LEU A 297 -27.89 3.52 3.04
C LEU A 297 -27.10 4.51 3.91
N ASN A 298 -27.05 4.30 5.22
CA ASN A 298 -26.28 5.12 6.15
C ASN A 298 -24.88 4.56 6.40
N LEU A 299 -23.86 5.40 6.55
CA LEU A 299 -22.53 4.95 6.96
C LEU A 299 -22.53 4.70 8.47
N ARG A 300 -22.59 3.44 8.88
CA ARG A 300 -22.86 3.06 10.28
C ARG A 300 -21.86 3.63 11.28
N LYS A 301 -20.57 3.63 10.94
CA LYS A 301 -19.49 4.19 11.79
C LYS A 301 -19.63 5.69 12.08
N LEU A 302 -20.39 6.43 11.27
CA LEU A 302 -20.63 7.87 11.44
C LEU A 302 -21.93 8.18 12.19
N THR A 303 -22.68 7.16 12.60
CA THR A 303 -23.94 7.35 13.31
C THR A 303 -23.65 7.94 14.69
N GLN A 304 -24.34 9.03 15.05
CA GLN A 304 -24.18 9.70 16.33
C GLN A 304 -25.53 9.87 17.02
N ARG A 305 -25.50 9.92 18.36
CA ARG A 305 -26.66 10.26 19.17
C ARG A 305 -26.45 11.62 19.83
N GLY A 306 -27.47 12.45 19.80
CA GLY A 306 -27.38 13.81 20.28
C GLY A 306 -28.71 14.53 20.31
N ASP A 307 -28.67 15.81 20.63
CA ASP A 307 -29.83 16.67 20.70
C ASP A 307 -29.90 17.54 19.45
N TRP A 308 -30.98 17.36 18.69
CA TRP A 308 -31.23 18.08 17.45
C TRP A 308 -32.24 19.20 17.68
N ASN A 309 -31.88 20.41 17.24
CA ASN A 309 -32.79 21.54 17.17
C ASN A 309 -32.99 21.97 15.72
N ALA A 310 -34.14 21.58 15.15
CA ALA A 310 -34.50 21.89 13.77
C ALA A 310 -34.64 23.39 13.48
N THR A 311 -34.95 24.22 14.49
CA THR A 311 -35.10 25.67 14.32
C THR A 311 -33.75 26.38 14.19
N THR A 312 -32.75 25.95 14.96
CA THR A 312 -31.40 26.53 14.90
C THR A 312 -30.47 25.78 13.95
N GLY A 313 -30.84 24.58 13.51
CA GLY A 313 -30.00 23.73 12.68
C GLY A 313 -28.77 23.20 13.42
N LEU A 314 -28.81 23.10 14.75
CA LEU A 314 -27.67 22.70 15.58
C LEU A 314 -27.89 21.31 16.16
N PHE A 315 -26.86 20.48 16.05
CA PHE A 315 -26.81 19.14 16.64
C PHE A 315 -25.72 19.09 17.71
N GLU A 316 -26.11 18.87 18.97
CA GLU A 316 -25.16 18.72 20.07
C GLU A 316 -24.99 17.23 20.41
N PRO A 317 -23.78 16.66 20.26
CA PRO A 317 -23.55 15.25 20.59
C PRO A 317 -23.82 14.96 22.07
N ASN A 318 -24.70 13.98 22.31
CA ASN A 318 -25.08 13.51 23.64
C ASN A 318 -25.28 11.98 23.57
N PRO A 319 -24.19 11.20 23.68
CA PRO A 319 -24.20 9.77 23.37
C PRO A 319 -25.17 8.93 24.21
N LEU A 320 -25.41 9.32 25.47
CA LEU A 320 -26.22 8.55 26.43
C LEU A 320 -27.69 8.96 26.44
N ASN A 321 -27.97 10.27 26.35
CA ASN A 321 -29.31 10.81 26.57
C ASN A 321 -29.87 11.61 25.39
N GLY A 322 -29.14 11.67 24.26
CA GLY A 322 -29.57 12.42 23.09
C GLY A 322 -30.95 11.99 22.61
N SER A 323 -31.76 12.98 22.26
CA SER A 323 -33.13 12.82 21.75
C SER A 323 -33.18 12.29 20.31
N HIS A 324 -32.11 12.47 19.53
CA HIS A 324 -32.06 12.17 18.10
C HIS A 324 -30.81 11.37 17.73
N LEU A 325 -30.94 10.62 16.63
CA LEU A 325 -29.86 9.94 15.92
C LEU A 325 -29.57 10.71 14.63
N LEU A 326 -28.29 10.93 14.38
CA LEU A 326 -27.73 11.50 13.16
C LEU A 326 -27.21 10.35 12.29
N PHE A 327 -27.68 10.29 11.06
CA PHE A 327 -27.22 9.36 10.04
C PHE A 327 -26.57 10.13 8.89
N VAL A 328 -25.49 9.57 8.33
CA VAL A 328 -24.86 10.08 7.11
C VAL A 328 -25.26 9.17 5.96
N LEU A 329 -26.08 9.68 5.05
CA LEU A 329 -26.62 8.95 3.91
C LEU A 329 -25.76 9.19 2.69
N ARG A 330 -25.49 8.14 1.89
CA ARG A 330 -24.91 8.32 0.56
C ARG A 330 -26.00 8.59 -0.45
N ILE A 331 -25.74 9.56 -1.30
CA ILE A 331 -26.55 9.92 -2.47
C ILE A 331 -25.69 9.66 -3.72
N ALA A 332 -26.31 9.22 -4.81
CA ALA A 332 -25.63 9.16 -6.11
C ALA A 332 -25.13 10.55 -6.50
N ASN A 333 -24.01 10.63 -7.22
CA ASN A 333 -23.48 11.91 -7.71
C ASN A 333 -24.57 12.67 -8.48
N ALA A 334 -24.75 13.96 -8.15
CA ALA A 334 -25.75 14.86 -8.73
C ALA A 334 -27.19 14.34 -8.55
N GLY A 335 -27.39 13.50 -7.53
CA GLY A 335 -28.66 12.92 -7.17
C GLY A 335 -29.51 13.84 -6.31
N THR A 336 -30.75 13.41 -6.06
CA THR A 336 -31.68 14.10 -5.17
C THR A 336 -31.61 13.55 -3.75
N ASN A 337 -31.74 14.42 -2.76
CA ASN A 337 -31.85 14.04 -1.36
C ASN A 337 -33.23 13.41 -1.09
N PRO A 338 -33.36 12.29 -0.34
CA PRO A 338 -34.65 11.75 0.05
C PRO A 338 -35.45 12.76 0.88
N GLN A 339 -36.78 12.73 0.71
CA GLN A 339 -37.73 13.60 1.42
C GLN A 339 -38.76 12.73 2.17
N PRO A 340 -38.37 12.07 3.27
CA PRO A 340 -39.25 11.15 3.98
C PRO A 340 -40.32 11.93 4.72
N ALA A 341 -41.58 11.83 4.28
CA ALA A 341 -42.73 12.42 4.96
C ALA A 341 -43.64 11.33 5.51
N GLY A 342 -43.78 11.25 6.83
CA GLY A 342 -44.61 10.23 7.49
C GLY A 342 -43.91 8.89 7.64
N ALA A 343 -44.68 7.82 7.78
CA ALA A 343 -44.21 6.45 8.05
C ALA A 343 -43.68 5.78 6.77
N VAL A 344 -42.54 6.27 6.28
CA VAL A 344 -41.94 5.86 5.00
C VAL A 344 -40.48 5.48 5.13
N VAL A 345 -39.92 5.36 6.33
CA VAL A 345 -38.51 4.95 6.47
C VAL A 345 -38.46 3.49 6.94
N THR A 346 -37.65 2.69 6.26
CA THR A 346 -37.33 1.34 6.70
C THR A 346 -35.96 1.35 7.38
N GLY A 347 -35.90 0.75 8.56
CA GLY A 347 -34.67 0.64 9.32
C GLY A 347 -34.59 -0.67 10.10
N SER A 348 -33.37 -1.06 10.42
CA SER A 348 -33.02 -2.24 11.19
C SER A 348 -32.10 -1.83 12.34
N ALA A 349 -32.30 -2.42 13.51
CA ALA A 349 -31.46 -2.18 14.67
C ALA A 349 -31.26 -3.46 15.48
N VAL A 350 -30.16 -3.50 16.23
CA VAL A 350 -29.88 -4.55 17.20
C VAL A 350 -30.76 -4.39 18.44
N ILE A 351 -31.24 -5.51 18.96
CA ILE A 351 -32.00 -5.58 20.22
C ILE A 351 -31.04 -5.63 21.42
N ALA A 352 -31.38 -4.90 22.49
CA ALA A 352 -30.69 -4.96 23.78
C ALA A 352 -31.12 -6.19 24.60
N ASP A 353 -30.29 -6.60 25.55
CA ASP A 353 -30.70 -7.61 26.53
C ASP A 353 -31.90 -7.10 27.33
N ALA A 354 -32.92 -7.95 27.50
CA ALA A 354 -34.15 -7.58 28.18
C ALA A 354 -34.31 -8.37 29.47
N LEU A 355 -34.66 -7.68 30.56
CA LEU A 355 -35.08 -8.32 31.79
C LEU A 355 -36.60 -8.54 31.74
N SER A 356 -37.02 -9.78 31.61
CA SER A 356 -38.42 -10.16 31.77
C SER A 356 -38.70 -10.42 33.26
N VAL A 357 -39.66 -9.70 33.82
CA VAL A 357 -40.12 -9.83 35.20
C VAL A 357 -41.57 -10.28 35.17
N ASN A 358 -41.82 -11.50 35.62
CA ASN A 358 -43.16 -12.04 35.73
C ASN A 358 -43.88 -11.43 36.94
N SER A 359 -45.21 -11.52 36.94
CA SER A 359 -46.06 -11.00 38.02
C SER A 359 -45.83 -11.68 39.38
N ASP A 360 -45.21 -12.87 39.37
CA ASP A 360 -44.80 -13.62 40.56
C ASP A 360 -43.41 -13.19 41.10
N GLY A 361 -42.75 -12.23 40.46
CA GLY A 361 -41.42 -11.77 40.83
C GLY A 361 -40.28 -12.65 40.32
N SER A 362 -40.57 -13.70 39.55
CA SER A 362 -39.54 -14.44 38.83
C SER A 362 -38.96 -13.59 37.70
N THR A 363 -37.64 -13.66 37.52
CA THR A 363 -36.92 -12.84 36.54
C THR A 363 -36.18 -13.73 35.55
N LEU A 364 -36.36 -13.49 34.26
CA LEU A 364 -35.60 -14.11 33.18
C LEU A 364 -34.84 -13.02 32.44
N THR A 365 -33.51 -13.12 32.40
CA THR A 365 -32.72 -12.29 31.48
C THR A 365 -32.78 -12.95 30.11
N ILE A 366 -33.38 -12.27 29.14
CA ILE A 366 -33.44 -12.69 27.74
C ILE A 366 -32.23 -12.08 27.05
N PRO A 367 -31.25 -12.88 26.63
CA PRO A 367 -30.06 -12.37 25.96
C PRO A 367 -30.37 -11.92 24.53
N SER A 368 -29.70 -10.86 24.07
CA SER A 368 -29.84 -10.22 22.75
C SER A 368 -29.46 -11.08 21.53
N PHE A 369 -28.99 -12.31 21.75
CA PHE A 369 -28.68 -13.27 20.69
C PHE A 369 -29.77 -14.32 20.48
N GLU A 370 -30.78 -14.40 21.35
CA GLU A 370 -31.91 -15.33 21.14
C GLU A 370 -32.92 -14.73 20.15
N SER A 371 -33.36 -15.55 19.18
CA SER A 371 -34.39 -15.16 18.20
C SER A 371 -35.65 -14.67 18.92
N ASP A 372 -36.25 -13.57 18.45
CA ASP A 372 -37.51 -13.03 18.97
C ASP A 372 -38.55 -14.16 19.16
N PHE A 373 -38.86 -14.48 20.42
CA PHE A 373 -39.75 -15.57 20.86
C PHE A 373 -41.21 -15.42 20.39
N ALA A 374 -41.52 -14.39 19.59
CA ALA A 374 -42.86 -14.10 19.10
C ALA A 374 -43.44 -15.18 18.17
N VAL A 375 -42.61 -16.05 17.56
CA VAL A 375 -43.08 -17.03 16.55
C VAL A 375 -42.84 -18.49 16.95
N ASP A 376 -41.93 -18.76 17.89
CA ASP A 376 -41.69 -20.13 18.34
C ASP A 376 -41.18 -20.15 19.78
N SER A 377 -41.77 -21.00 20.62
CA SER A 377 -41.50 -21.09 22.07
C SER A 377 -40.16 -21.75 22.43
N SER A 378 -39.36 -22.09 21.43
CA SER A 378 -38.06 -22.75 21.60
C SER A 378 -36.93 -21.81 21.16
N PRO A 379 -35.92 -21.54 22.02
CA PRO A 379 -34.74 -20.79 21.63
C PRO A 379 -34.09 -21.44 20.41
N ARG A 380 -34.09 -20.75 19.25
CA ARG A 380 -33.29 -21.18 18.10
C ARG A 380 -31.89 -20.62 18.28
N ILE A 381 -30.93 -21.51 18.48
CA ILE A 381 -29.52 -21.16 18.57
C ILE A 381 -29.12 -20.56 17.21
N PRO A 382 -28.46 -19.38 17.17
CA PRO A 382 -27.92 -18.82 15.94
C PRO A 382 -27.02 -19.84 15.21
N GLU A 383 -27.36 -20.17 13.97
CA GLU A 383 -26.60 -21.13 13.16
C GLU A 383 -25.44 -20.40 12.47
N VAL A 384 -24.21 -20.88 12.72
CA VAL A 384 -23.02 -20.46 11.99
C VAL A 384 -22.52 -21.66 11.20
N ASP A 385 -22.53 -21.52 9.88
CA ASP A 385 -22.06 -22.55 8.99
C ASP A 385 -20.54 -22.47 8.87
N ILE A 386 -19.89 -23.63 9.03
CA ILE A 386 -18.45 -23.76 8.84
C ILE A 386 -18.21 -24.29 7.43
N ARG A 387 -17.64 -23.44 6.58
CA ARG A 387 -17.23 -23.84 5.24
C ARG A 387 -15.76 -24.27 5.26
N ILE A 388 -15.51 -25.51 4.85
CA ILE A 388 -14.16 -26.04 4.67
C ILE A 388 -13.84 -25.96 3.18
N GLU A 389 -12.90 -25.09 2.81
CA GLU A 389 -12.39 -25.01 1.44
C GLU A 389 -10.94 -25.46 1.38
N SER A 390 -10.58 -26.07 0.26
CA SER A 390 -9.20 -26.38 -0.09
C SER A 390 -8.78 -25.56 -1.28
N THR A 391 -7.60 -24.97 -1.24
CA THR A 391 -6.98 -24.44 -2.46
C THR A 391 -5.65 -25.09 -2.71
N SER A 392 -5.44 -25.56 -3.94
CA SER A 392 -4.15 -26.07 -4.36
C SER A 392 -3.18 -24.92 -4.60
N VAL A 393 -1.96 -25.12 -4.13
CA VAL A 393 -0.81 -24.30 -4.46
C VAL A 393 0.18 -25.21 -5.18
N THR A 394 0.34 -24.96 -6.48
CA THR A 394 1.26 -25.71 -7.33
C THR A 394 2.51 -24.86 -7.54
N ALA A 395 3.67 -25.43 -7.21
CA ALA A 395 4.93 -24.75 -7.46
C ALA A 395 5.16 -24.62 -8.98
N GLN A 396 5.12 -23.39 -9.50
CA GLN A 396 5.58 -23.10 -10.84
C GLN A 396 7.05 -22.67 -10.78
N THR A 397 7.92 -23.43 -11.44
CA THR A 397 9.33 -23.05 -11.56
C THR A 397 9.46 -21.84 -12.48
N ARG A 398 9.45 -20.64 -11.92
CA ARG A 398 9.85 -19.44 -12.65
C ARG A 398 11.35 -19.24 -12.42
N LYS A 399 12.16 -19.51 -13.45
CA LYS A 399 13.58 -19.12 -13.42
C LYS A 399 13.64 -17.61 -13.25
N LEU A 400 14.10 -17.15 -12.08
CA LEU A 400 14.46 -15.76 -11.85
C LEU A 400 15.62 -15.42 -12.79
N ARG A 401 15.31 -14.86 -13.95
CA ARG A 401 16.32 -14.23 -14.80
C ARG A 401 16.53 -12.83 -14.24
N ALA A 402 17.69 -12.57 -13.65
CA ALA A 402 18.09 -11.21 -13.34
C ALA A 402 18.07 -10.39 -14.65
N ARG A 403 17.14 -9.43 -14.76
CA ARG A 403 17.24 -8.41 -15.81
C ARG A 403 18.31 -7.43 -15.35
N TRP A 404 19.48 -7.55 -15.96
CA TRP A 404 20.50 -6.52 -15.88
C TRP A 404 20.09 -5.40 -16.83
N SER A 405 19.85 -4.19 -16.32
CA SER A 405 19.82 -2.99 -17.16
C SER A 405 21.26 -2.69 -17.61
N PRO A 406 21.49 -2.28 -18.87
CA PRO A 406 22.82 -1.92 -19.36
C PRO A 406 23.53 -0.87 -18.50
#